data_AF-T1E1K4-F1
#
_entry.id   AF-T1E1K4-F1
#
_cell.length_a   1.000
_cell.length_b   1.000
_cell.length_c   1.000
_cell.angle_alpha   90.00
_cell.angle_beta   90.00
_cell.angle_gamma   90.00
#
_symmetry.space_group_name_H-M   'P 1'
#
loop_
_entity.id
_entity.type
_entity.pdbx_description
1 polymer ?
#
loop_
_entity_poly.entity_id
_entity_poly.type
_entity_poly.pdbx_seq_one_letter_code
_entity_poly.pdbx_strand_id
1 'polypeptide(L)'
;VLPAVQVSAQSPSWDALTPDDAIFVTTRCIEEWSPWAKTHSIDVQNWRQWKFEPANEHGTHCFAKCLLKSIGIFDVRGAKFKGDRIVKQWETYAKEIGTLDLREEVENFSKLLDSEQPLQSSKCDAVSKGYADKCGKYADVARKIFFIDETTAKKFYEAKGDTVKKNGQSYFEFCENIYYPAGSANRRDLCKVRNYQVLEDDTFKNHINCIFKGLRYLDRDNKIDPFEIDRDFELVKKVSPKMVQALSKCLKENGKDPLLNAFNFYKCMLNDPIAEDFKEAFNYREIRSQDYDYILKGIQTYDKNAIDQKVKEVDKKQCP
;
A
#
# COMPACT_ATOMS: atom_id res chain seq x y z
N VAL A 1 -4.33 17.08 -41.36
CA VAL A 1 -5.25 17.08 -40.21
C VAL A 1 -5.70 15.64 -40.00
N LEU A 2 -5.11 14.94 -39.03
CA LEU A 2 -5.47 13.55 -38.68
C LEU A 2 -6.51 13.59 -37.54
N PRO A 3 -7.51 12.70 -37.52
CA PRO A 3 -8.57 12.75 -36.53
C PRO A 3 -8.06 12.21 -35.18
N ALA A 4 -8.41 12.91 -34.11
CA ALA A 4 -8.15 12.48 -32.75
C ALA A 4 -9.04 11.28 -32.42
N VAL A 5 -8.41 10.11 -32.20
CA VAL A 5 -9.08 8.98 -31.56
C VAL A 5 -9.31 9.37 -30.11
N GLN A 6 -10.56 9.66 -29.75
CA GLN A 6 -10.98 9.78 -28.36
C GLN A 6 -10.87 8.40 -27.72
N VAL A 7 -9.73 8.14 -27.07
CA VAL A 7 -9.62 7.07 -26.10
C VAL A 7 -10.45 7.52 -24.90
N SER A 8 -11.64 6.96 -24.73
CA SER A 8 -12.38 7.07 -23.48
C SER A 8 -11.50 6.45 -22.39
N ALA A 9 -10.84 7.28 -21.59
CA ALA A 9 -10.15 6.86 -20.40
C ALA A 9 -11.21 6.33 -19.43
N GLN A 10 -11.47 5.02 -19.47
CA GLN A 10 -12.12 4.35 -18.36
C GLN A 10 -11.27 4.64 -17.12
N SER A 11 -11.91 5.22 -16.11
CA SER A 11 -11.26 5.39 -14.80
C SER A 11 -10.78 4.01 -14.36
N PRO A 12 -9.53 3.85 -13.89
CA PRO A 12 -9.05 2.56 -13.41
C PRO A 12 -10.06 1.98 -12.41
N SER A 13 -10.26 0.66 -12.50
CA SER A 13 -11.13 -0.08 -11.59
C SER A 13 -10.60 0.10 -10.17
N TRP A 14 -11.24 0.97 -9.38
CA TRP A 14 -10.94 1.05 -7.95
C TRP A 14 -11.49 -0.21 -7.29
N ASP A 15 -10.64 -0.93 -6.56
CA ASP A 15 -11.04 -2.13 -5.81
C ASP A 15 -11.14 -1.84 -4.31
N ALA A 16 -11.99 -2.60 -3.63
CA ALA A 16 -12.12 -2.51 -2.20
C ALA A 16 -10.77 -2.76 -1.51
N LEU A 17 -10.52 -2.06 -0.40
CA LEU A 17 -9.30 -2.15 0.38
C LEU A 17 -9.44 -3.26 1.41
N THR A 18 -8.45 -4.14 1.52
CA THR A 18 -8.31 -5.05 2.66
C THR A 18 -7.87 -4.27 3.92
N PRO A 19 -7.89 -4.87 5.13
CA PRO A 19 -7.30 -4.23 6.31
C PRO A 19 -5.81 -3.89 6.11
N ASP A 20 -5.06 -4.73 5.41
CA ASP A 20 -3.66 -4.46 5.10
C ASP A 20 -3.51 -3.21 4.23
N ASP A 21 -4.32 -3.09 3.16
CA ASP A 21 -4.33 -1.89 2.31
C ASP A 21 -4.67 -0.63 3.12
N ALA A 22 -5.67 -0.72 4.00
CA ALA A 22 -6.11 0.41 4.82
C ALA A 22 -5.02 0.86 5.79
N ILE A 23 -4.33 -0.08 6.45
CA ILE A 23 -3.21 0.22 7.35
C ILE A 23 -2.03 0.78 6.54
N PHE A 24 -1.67 0.19 5.39
CA PHE A 24 -0.60 0.69 4.53
C PHE A 24 -0.85 2.14 4.10
N VAL A 25 -2.04 2.44 3.58
CA VAL A 25 -2.38 3.80 3.15
C VAL A 25 -2.37 4.78 4.33
N THR A 26 -2.95 4.39 5.46
CA THR A 26 -3.01 5.25 6.66
C THR A 26 -1.61 5.56 7.17
N THR A 27 -0.77 4.54 7.36
CA THR A 27 0.60 4.70 7.85
C THR A 27 1.48 5.49 6.88
N ARG A 28 1.33 5.28 5.57
CA ARG A 28 2.06 6.07 4.56
C ARG A 28 1.69 7.55 4.61
N CYS A 29 0.40 7.87 4.72
CA CYS A 29 -0.03 9.26 4.85
C CYS A 29 0.40 9.87 6.19
N ILE A 30 0.44 9.09 7.27
CA ILE A 30 1.01 9.58 8.54
C ILE A 30 2.48 9.91 8.35
N GLU A 31 3.27 9.03 7.74
CA GLU A 31 4.71 9.24 7.56
C GLU A 31 5.04 10.50 6.76
N GLU A 32 4.27 10.78 5.71
CA GLU A 32 4.45 11.99 4.90
C GLU A 32 4.12 13.27 5.68
N TRP A 33 3.08 13.23 6.52
CA TRP A 33 2.52 14.43 7.12
C TRP A 33 2.81 14.61 8.62
N SER A 34 3.35 13.60 9.31
CA SER A 34 3.68 13.69 10.74
C SER A 34 4.78 14.71 11.07
N PRO A 35 5.73 15.06 10.18
CA PRO A 35 6.65 16.17 10.43
C PRO A 35 5.93 17.53 10.62
N TRP A 36 4.69 17.65 10.15
CA TRP A 36 3.85 18.84 10.29
C TRP A 36 2.86 18.76 11.46
N ALA A 37 2.87 17.66 12.23
CA ALA A 37 2.08 17.52 13.44
C ALA A 37 2.66 18.42 14.54
N LYS A 38 1.81 19.24 15.20
CA LYS A 38 2.27 20.10 16.29
C LYS A 38 2.53 19.31 17.56
N THR A 39 1.65 18.35 17.86
CA THR A 39 1.80 17.44 18.99
C THR A 39 1.92 16.03 18.47
N HIS A 40 3.10 15.70 17.93
CA HIS A 40 3.35 14.48 17.16
C HIS A 40 2.72 13.21 17.76
N SER A 41 2.86 12.97 19.07
CA SER A 41 2.27 11.78 19.72
C SER A 41 0.73 11.75 19.66
N ILE A 42 0.07 12.88 19.93
CA ILE A 42 -1.40 12.96 19.99
C ILE A 42 -1.99 12.96 18.58
N ASP A 43 -1.44 13.79 17.69
CA ASP A 43 -1.96 13.98 16.34
C ASP A 43 -1.84 12.67 15.54
N VAL A 44 -0.70 11.99 15.62
CA VAL A 44 -0.50 10.70 14.96
C VAL A 44 -1.45 9.62 15.51
N GLN A 45 -1.70 9.60 16.82
CA GLN A 45 -2.69 8.67 17.40
C GLN A 45 -4.11 8.94 16.92
N ASN A 46 -4.49 10.21 16.80
CA ASN A 46 -5.77 10.60 16.21
C ASN A 46 -5.86 10.15 14.74
N TRP A 47 -4.82 10.41 13.95
CA TRP A 47 -4.78 10.08 12.53
C TRP A 47 -4.87 8.57 12.27
N ARG A 48 -4.24 7.73 13.11
CA ARG A 48 -4.37 6.26 13.07
C ARG A 48 -5.82 5.81 13.21
N GLN A 49 -6.58 6.51 14.04
CA GLN A 49 -7.99 6.26 14.29
C GLN A 49 -8.89 7.02 13.32
N TRP A 50 -8.34 7.58 12.24
CA TRP A 50 -9.05 8.43 11.27
C TRP A 50 -9.83 9.58 11.93
N LYS A 51 -9.33 10.07 13.06
CA LYS A 51 -9.78 11.31 13.69
C LYS A 51 -8.96 12.45 13.10
N PHE A 52 -9.62 13.31 12.33
CA PHE A 52 -8.97 14.45 11.67
C PHE A 52 -8.83 15.63 12.64
N GLU A 53 -8.06 15.39 13.69
CA GLU A 53 -7.78 16.34 14.76
C GLU A 53 -6.26 16.55 14.91
N PRO A 54 -5.81 17.79 15.16
CA PRO A 54 -6.61 19.01 15.31
C PRO A 54 -7.15 19.53 13.95
N ALA A 55 -8.43 19.89 13.90
CA ALA A 55 -9.16 20.16 12.65
C ALA A 55 -8.74 21.44 11.91
N ASN A 56 -7.94 22.31 12.52
CA ASN A 56 -7.48 23.58 11.95
C ASN A 56 -5.99 23.59 11.61
N GLU A 57 -5.36 22.41 11.54
CA GLU A 57 -3.92 22.28 11.31
C GLU A 57 -3.57 21.78 9.92
N HIS A 58 -2.51 22.36 9.35
CA HIS A 58 -2.05 22.03 8.01
C HIS A 58 -1.69 20.54 7.88
N GLY A 59 -0.98 19.97 8.86
CA GLY A 59 -0.63 18.55 8.89
C GLY A 59 -1.87 17.66 8.82
N THR A 60 -2.87 17.93 9.67
CA THR A 60 -4.15 17.20 9.68
C THR A 60 -4.90 17.33 8.36
N HIS A 61 -4.96 18.54 7.78
CA HIS A 61 -5.63 18.77 6.50
C HIS A 61 -5.00 17.97 5.37
N CYS A 62 -3.66 17.96 5.31
CA CYS A 62 -2.96 17.25 4.27
C CYS A 62 -2.92 15.74 4.50
N PHE A 63 -2.85 15.27 5.75
CA PHE A 63 -3.09 13.87 6.10
C PHE A 63 -4.47 13.41 5.61
N ALA A 64 -5.54 14.15 5.93
CA ALA A 64 -6.90 13.81 5.51
C ALA A 64 -7.02 13.75 3.99
N LYS A 65 -6.47 14.73 3.25
CA LYS A 65 -6.45 14.69 1.79
C LYS A 65 -5.66 13.49 1.25
N CYS A 66 -4.48 13.21 1.80
CA CYS A 66 -3.67 12.06 1.41
C CYS A 66 -4.47 10.77 1.57
N LEU A 67 -5.05 10.58 2.75
CA LEU A 67 -5.85 9.40 3.06
C LEU A 67 -7.04 9.27 2.10
N LEU A 68 -7.88 10.30 1.97
CA LEU A 68 -9.10 10.28 1.14
C LEU A 68 -8.79 10.05 -0.35
N LYS A 69 -7.69 10.62 -0.84
CA LYS A 69 -7.18 10.36 -2.20
C LYS A 69 -6.76 8.90 -2.34
N SER A 70 -5.92 8.42 -1.42
CA SER A 70 -5.27 7.11 -1.52
C SER A 70 -6.27 5.95 -1.34
N ILE A 71 -7.32 6.16 -0.54
CA ILE A 71 -8.44 5.20 -0.46
C ILE A 71 -9.47 5.40 -1.58
N GLY A 72 -9.26 6.34 -2.51
CA GLY A 72 -10.06 6.55 -3.71
C GLY A 72 -11.41 7.24 -3.52
N ILE A 73 -11.72 7.74 -2.31
CA ILE A 73 -12.94 8.50 -2.03
C ILE A 73 -12.84 9.93 -2.60
N PHE A 74 -11.64 10.48 -2.77
CA PHE A 74 -11.45 11.79 -3.37
C PHE A 74 -10.66 11.74 -4.67
N ASP A 75 -11.29 12.18 -5.76
CA ASP A 75 -10.64 12.37 -7.06
C ASP A 75 -10.03 13.77 -7.14
N VAL A 76 -8.70 13.81 -7.11
CA VAL A 76 -7.92 15.06 -7.16
C VAL A 76 -8.10 15.82 -8.47
N ARG A 77 -8.28 15.10 -9.60
CA ARG A 77 -8.40 15.73 -10.93
C ARG A 77 -9.75 16.41 -11.09
N GLY A 78 -10.82 15.71 -10.68
CA GLY A 78 -12.17 16.25 -10.68
C GLY A 78 -12.50 17.14 -9.49
N ALA A 79 -11.59 17.25 -8.51
CA ALA A 79 -11.83 17.88 -7.21
C ALA A 79 -13.13 17.40 -6.54
N LYS A 80 -13.46 16.10 -6.68
CA LYS A 80 -14.79 15.58 -6.33
C LYS A 80 -14.69 14.32 -5.47
N PHE A 81 -15.60 14.18 -4.51
CA PHE A 81 -15.80 12.94 -3.79
C PHE A 81 -16.48 11.86 -4.65
N LYS A 82 -16.26 10.59 -4.27
CA LYS A 82 -16.75 9.39 -4.95
C LYS A 82 -17.48 8.50 -3.94
N GLY A 83 -18.79 8.71 -3.80
CA GLY A 83 -19.64 7.97 -2.87
C GLY A 83 -19.76 6.50 -3.23
N ASP A 84 -19.79 6.17 -4.52
CA ASP A 84 -19.85 4.79 -5.04
C ASP A 84 -18.79 3.85 -4.43
N ARG A 85 -17.62 4.39 -4.07
CA ARG A 85 -16.54 3.64 -3.42
C ARG A 85 -16.89 3.17 -2.00
N ILE A 86 -17.71 3.93 -1.28
CA ILE A 86 -18.22 3.56 0.05
C ILE A 86 -19.09 2.30 -0.05
N VAL A 87 -20.00 2.27 -1.00
CA VAL A 87 -20.88 1.11 -1.23
C VAL A 87 -20.07 -0.08 -1.67
N LYS A 88 -19.18 0.08 -2.67
CA LYS A 88 -18.33 -1.02 -3.15
C LYS A 88 -17.44 -1.59 -2.04
N GLN A 89 -16.84 -0.75 -1.19
CA GLN A 89 -16.07 -1.20 -0.02
C GLN A 89 -16.92 -2.08 0.89
N TRP A 90 -18.09 -1.58 1.28
CA TRP A 90 -18.98 -2.27 2.21
C TRP A 90 -19.51 -3.57 1.60
N GLU A 91 -20.08 -3.56 0.39
CA GLU A 91 -20.63 -4.75 -0.27
C GLU A 91 -19.61 -5.89 -0.39
N THR A 92 -18.35 -5.55 -0.64
CA THR A 92 -17.27 -6.53 -0.79
C THR A 92 -17.05 -7.35 0.50
N TYR A 93 -17.21 -6.73 1.68
CA TYR A 93 -16.81 -7.35 2.94
C TYR A 93 -17.92 -7.46 4.00
N ALA A 94 -19.07 -6.83 3.81
CA ALA A 94 -20.11 -6.66 4.85
C ALA A 94 -20.54 -7.98 5.51
N LYS A 95 -20.65 -9.05 4.71
CA LYS A 95 -20.97 -10.39 5.22
C LYS A 95 -19.85 -10.95 6.09
N GLU A 96 -18.60 -10.81 5.64
CA GLU A 96 -17.41 -11.36 6.32
C GLU A 96 -17.14 -10.65 7.65
N ILE A 97 -17.36 -9.33 7.72
CA ILE A 97 -17.14 -8.54 8.93
C ILE A 97 -18.39 -8.31 9.78
N GLY A 98 -19.54 -8.83 9.36
CA GLY A 98 -20.81 -8.74 10.08
C GLY A 98 -21.26 -7.30 10.30
N THR A 99 -21.34 -6.53 9.21
CA THR A 99 -21.80 -5.13 9.18
C THR A 99 -22.98 -4.92 8.22
N LEU A 100 -23.76 -5.98 7.97
CA LEU A 100 -24.93 -5.93 7.08
C LEU A 100 -26.04 -5.00 7.61
N ASP A 101 -26.06 -4.78 8.93
CA ASP A 101 -26.94 -3.84 9.62
C ASP A 101 -26.68 -2.38 9.27
N LEU A 102 -25.45 -2.04 8.81
CA LEU A 102 -25.06 -0.65 8.47
C LEU A 102 -25.52 -0.21 7.07
N ARG A 103 -26.35 -0.99 6.37
CA ARG A 103 -26.72 -0.72 4.97
C ARG A 103 -27.26 0.69 4.77
N GLU A 104 -28.20 1.10 5.61
CA GLU A 104 -28.85 2.40 5.47
C GLU A 104 -27.86 3.55 5.67
N GLU A 105 -27.00 3.47 6.69
CA GLU A 105 -25.99 4.48 6.97
C GLU A 105 -24.93 4.56 5.87
N VAL A 106 -24.51 3.40 5.31
CA VAL A 106 -23.57 3.32 4.18
C VAL A 106 -24.17 3.96 2.92
N GLU A 107 -25.41 3.63 2.58
CA GLU A 107 -26.09 4.22 1.43
C GLU A 107 -26.29 5.73 1.60
N ASN A 108 -26.66 6.19 2.80
CA ASN A 108 -26.80 7.61 3.10
C ASN A 108 -25.46 8.35 3.05
N PHE A 109 -24.38 7.71 3.54
CA PHE A 109 -23.03 8.26 3.46
C PHE A 109 -22.58 8.40 1.99
N SER A 110 -22.77 7.36 1.17
CA SER A 110 -22.48 7.39 -0.27
C SER A 110 -23.24 8.51 -0.97
N LYS A 111 -24.56 8.58 -0.79
CA LYS A 111 -25.42 9.60 -1.42
C LYS A 111 -24.97 11.02 -1.05
N LEU A 112 -24.59 11.24 0.21
CA LEU A 112 -24.10 12.53 0.65
C LEU A 112 -22.82 12.92 -0.10
N LEU A 113 -21.83 12.03 -0.18
CA LEU A 113 -20.59 12.28 -0.94
C LEU A 113 -20.84 12.54 -2.43
N ASP A 114 -21.76 11.80 -3.07
CA ASP A 114 -22.04 11.95 -4.50
C ASP A 114 -22.83 13.21 -4.84
N SER A 115 -23.66 13.68 -3.90
CA SER A 115 -24.44 14.91 -4.02
C SER A 115 -23.58 16.17 -3.99
N GLU A 116 -22.33 16.05 -3.52
CA GLU A 116 -21.39 17.16 -3.48
C GLU A 116 -21.00 17.63 -4.87
N GLN A 117 -21.08 18.95 -5.05
CA GLN A 117 -20.48 19.59 -6.21
C GLN A 117 -18.95 19.47 -6.11
N PRO A 118 -18.25 19.46 -7.25
CA PRO A 118 -16.80 19.59 -7.26
C PRO A 118 -16.35 20.74 -6.35
N LEU A 119 -15.35 20.48 -5.50
CA LEU A 119 -14.76 21.49 -4.65
C LEU A 119 -14.10 22.56 -5.53
N GLN A 120 -14.08 23.80 -5.03
CA GLN A 120 -13.40 24.91 -5.71
C GLN A 120 -11.89 24.69 -5.82
N SER A 121 -11.33 23.77 -5.05
CA SER A 121 -9.89 23.49 -4.97
C SER A 121 -9.63 22.10 -4.42
N SER A 122 -8.60 21.43 -4.95
CA SER A 122 -8.06 20.18 -4.42
C SER A 122 -6.95 20.41 -3.38
N LYS A 123 -6.84 21.61 -2.78
CA LYS A 123 -5.88 21.89 -1.68
C LYS A 123 -6.28 21.16 -0.39
N CYS A 124 -5.31 20.92 0.49
CA CYS A 124 -5.51 20.11 1.70
C CYS A 124 -6.67 20.59 2.57
N ASP A 125 -6.72 21.90 2.84
CA ASP A 125 -7.73 22.53 3.69
C ASP A 125 -9.13 22.43 3.08
N ALA A 126 -9.25 22.67 1.77
CA ALA A 126 -10.51 22.57 1.04
C ALA A 126 -11.07 21.14 1.08
N VAL A 127 -10.23 20.13 0.84
CA VAL A 127 -10.62 18.72 0.88
C VAL A 127 -10.99 18.28 2.30
N SER A 128 -10.15 18.62 3.27
CA SER A 128 -10.36 18.21 4.67
C SER A 128 -11.64 18.82 5.25
N LYS A 129 -11.88 20.12 5.05
CA LYS A 129 -13.11 20.79 5.50
C LYS A 129 -14.34 20.25 4.76
N GLY A 130 -14.25 20.12 3.43
CA GLY A 130 -15.35 19.60 2.62
C GLY A 130 -15.79 18.20 3.06
N TYR A 131 -14.85 17.35 3.49
CA TYR A 131 -15.18 16.06 4.08
C TYR A 131 -15.69 16.18 5.53
N ALA A 132 -14.99 16.90 6.40
CA ALA A 132 -15.31 16.97 7.84
C ALA A 132 -16.71 17.56 8.10
N ASP A 133 -17.06 18.66 7.41
CA ASP A 133 -18.32 19.39 7.62
C ASP A 133 -19.57 18.53 7.33
N LYS A 134 -19.44 17.55 6.42
CA LYS A 134 -20.58 16.79 5.91
C LYS A 134 -20.55 15.33 6.32
N CYS A 135 -19.36 14.73 6.27
CA CYS A 135 -19.15 13.30 6.48
C CYS A 135 -18.63 12.96 7.87
N GLY A 136 -18.29 13.96 8.69
CA GLY A 136 -17.84 13.75 10.08
C GLY A 136 -18.82 12.91 10.91
N LYS A 137 -20.13 13.04 10.67
CA LYS A 137 -21.17 12.22 11.33
C LYS A 137 -21.11 10.72 10.97
N TYR A 138 -20.48 10.36 9.86
CA TYR A 138 -20.29 8.98 9.41
C TYR A 138 -18.90 8.42 9.76
N ALA A 139 -18.12 9.12 10.59
CA ALA A 139 -16.77 8.68 10.96
C ALA A 139 -16.76 7.24 11.51
N ASP A 140 -17.75 6.87 12.33
CA ASP A 140 -17.84 5.53 12.92
C ASP A 140 -18.14 4.46 11.86
N VAL A 141 -19.00 4.77 10.89
CA VAL A 141 -19.31 3.90 9.75
C VAL A 141 -18.05 3.72 8.90
N ALA A 142 -17.36 4.81 8.58
CA ALA A 142 -16.11 4.77 7.81
C ALA A 142 -15.06 3.89 8.49
N ARG A 143 -14.85 4.06 9.80
CA ARG A 143 -13.87 3.25 10.56
C ARG A 143 -14.21 1.75 10.55
N LYS A 144 -15.49 1.38 10.60
CA LYS A 144 -15.92 -0.02 10.51
C LYS A 144 -15.74 -0.63 9.12
N ILE A 145 -16.10 0.07 8.05
CA ILE A 145 -16.04 -0.50 6.69
C ILE A 145 -14.62 -0.47 6.09
N PHE A 146 -13.74 0.40 6.59
CA PHE A 146 -12.33 0.46 6.22
C PHE A 146 -11.38 -0.19 7.25
N PHE A 147 -11.91 -1.04 8.14
CA PHE A 147 -11.10 -1.86 9.05
C PHE A 147 -10.19 -1.09 10.01
N ILE A 148 -10.52 0.16 10.30
CA ILE A 148 -9.86 0.95 11.36
C ILE A 148 -10.39 0.53 12.72
N ASP A 149 -11.65 0.10 12.77
CA ASP A 149 -12.20 -0.58 13.92
C ASP A 149 -11.59 -1.99 14.04
N GLU A 150 -10.92 -2.24 15.17
CA GLU A 150 -10.22 -3.51 15.44
C GLU A 150 -11.14 -4.74 15.39
N THR A 151 -12.42 -4.59 15.74
CA THR A 151 -13.38 -5.71 15.73
C THR A 151 -13.65 -6.16 14.30
N THR A 152 -13.87 -5.22 13.38
CA THR A 152 -14.07 -5.54 11.96
C THR A 152 -12.82 -6.10 11.30
N ALA A 153 -11.64 -5.53 11.59
CA ALA A 153 -10.36 -6.05 11.11
C ALA A 153 -10.12 -7.49 11.59
N LYS A 154 -10.38 -7.77 12.88
CA LYS A 154 -10.25 -9.11 13.46
C LYS A 154 -11.13 -10.13 12.75
N LYS A 155 -12.42 -9.83 12.55
CA LYS A 155 -13.34 -10.73 11.82
C LYS A 155 -12.87 -11.03 10.40
N PHE A 156 -12.33 -10.03 9.70
CA PHE A 156 -11.76 -10.25 8.37
C PHE A 156 -10.58 -11.25 8.42
N TYR A 157 -9.63 -11.04 9.32
CA TYR A 157 -8.48 -11.95 9.45
C TYR A 157 -8.89 -13.37 9.86
N GLU A 158 -9.87 -13.50 10.76
CA GLU A 158 -10.44 -14.81 11.15
C GLU A 158 -11.11 -15.51 9.96
N ALA A 159 -11.83 -14.77 9.12
CA ALA A 159 -12.49 -15.33 7.93
C ALA A 159 -11.52 -15.73 6.81
N LYS A 160 -10.42 -14.98 6.63
CA LYS A 160 -9.45 -15.22 5.54
C LYS A 160 -8.33 -16.18 5.92
N GLY A 161 -8.04 -16.38 7.20
CA GLY A 161 -6.99 -17.27 7.67
C GLY A 161 -5.61 -16.91 7.08
N ASP A 162 -4.93 -17.90 6.49
CA ASP A 162 -3.57 -17.75 5.94
C ASP A 162 -3.54 -17.20 4.51
N THR A 163 -4.69 -16.87 3.92
CA THR A 163 -4.76 -16.29 2.55
C THR A 163 -4.49 -14.78 2.52
N VAL A 164 -4.23 -14.16 3.67
CA VAL A 164 -3.93 -12.73 3.82
C VAL A 164 -2.73 -12.54 4.74
N LYS A 165 -1.94 -11.48 4.50
CA LYS A 165 -0.78 -11.14 5.32
C LYS A 165 -1.25 -10.79 6.74
N LYS A 166 -0.66 -11.43 7.75
CA LYS A 166 -0.96 -11.12 9.16
C LYS A 166 -0.14 -9.94 9.67
N ASN A 167 -0.59 -9.33 10.76
CA ASN A 167 0.20 -8.32 11.47
C ASN A 167 1.49 -8.96 12.02
N GLY A 168 2.63 -8.26 11.94
CA GLY A 168 3.95 -8.79 12.32
C GLY A 168 4.61 -9.72 11.28
N GLN A 169 3.87 -10.19 10.27
CA GLN A 169 4.41 -11.03 9.19
C GLN A 169 4.96 -10.15 8.06
N SER A 170 6.14 -10.48 7.52
CA SER A 170 6.67 -9.77 6.34
C SER A 170 5.88 -10.15 5.09
N TYR A 171 5.82 -9.26 4.11
CA TYR A 171 5.20 -9.59 2.83
C TYR A 171 5.94 -10.70 2.09
N PHE A 172 7.25 -10.79 2.30
CA PHE A 172 8.10 -11.84 1.76
C PHE A 172 7.66 -13.18 2.33
N GLU A 173 7.65 -13.32 3.66
CA GLU A 173 7.21 -14.53 4.34
C GLU A 173 5.78 -14.93 3.95
N PHE A 174 4.87 -13.96 3.86
CA PHE A 174 3.50 -14.23 3.41
C PHE A 174 3.47 -14.85 2.00
N CYS A 175 4.14 -14.22 1.04
CA CYS A 175 4.20 -14.74 -0.33
C CYS A 175 4.98 -16.07 -0.40
N GLU A 176 6.04 -16.24 0.38
CA GLU A 176 6.80 -17.49 0.45
C GLU A 176 5.96 -18.64 0.99
N ASN A 177 5.13 -18.40 2.00
CA ASN A 177 4.25 -19.44 2.54
C ASN A 177 3.12 -19.83 1.58
N ILE A 178 2.73 -18.95 0.65
CA ILE A 178 1.78 -19.26 -0.43
C ILE A 178 2.44 -20.11 -1.52
N TYR A 179 3.59 -19.69 -2.04
CA TYR A 179 4.20 -20.28 -3.23
C TYR A 179 5.21 -21.39 -2.93
N TYR A 180 5.79 -21.37 -1.74
CA TYR A 180 6.73 -22.35 -1.22
C TYR A 180 6.30 -22.79 0.20
N PRO A 181 5.13 -23.44 0.36
CA PRO A 181 4.59 -23.77 1.67
C PRO A 181 5.52 -24.67 2.50
N ALA A 182 5.50 -24.53 3.82
CA ALA A 182 6.27 -25.41 4.69
C ALA A 182 5.89 -26.89 4.48
N GLY A 183 6.89 -27.77 4.39
CA GLY A 183 6.69 -29.21 4.13
C GLY A 183 6.47 -29.60 2.66
N SER A 184 6.34 -28.62 1.75
CA SER A 184 6.25 -28.89 0.30
C SER A 184 7.62 -29.22 -0.31
N ALA A 185 7.62 -29.92 -1.45
CA ALA A 185 8.85 -30.31 -2.16
C ALA A 185 9.64 -29.12 -2.71
N ASN A 186 8.96 -28.02 -3.07
CA ASN A 186 9.59 -26.81 -3.57
C ASN A 186 10.06 -25.86 -2.46
N ARG A 187 9.77 -26.13 -1.17
CA ARG A 187 10.24 -25.30 -0.04
C ARG A 187 11.75 -25.08 -0.05
N ARG A 188 12.53 -26.09 -0.43
CA ARG A 188 14.00 -26.03 -0.54
C ARG A 188 14.50 -24.99 -1.55
N ASP A 189 13.67 -24.60 -2.51
CA ASP A 189 14.06 -23.58 -3.49
C ASP A 189 14.06 -22.18 -2.87
N LEU A 190 13.44 -21.95 -1.70
CA LEU A 190 13.54 -20.68 -0.99
C LEU A 190 14.98 -20.30 -0.65
N CYS A 191 15.86 -21.28 -0.43
CA CYS A 191 17.28 -21.02 -0.23
C CYS A 191 17.91 -20.30 -1.43
N LYS A 192 17.49 -20.66 -2.64
CA LYS A 192 17.94 -20.00 -3.88
C LYS A 192 17.28 -18.63 -4.03
N VAL A 193 15.96 -18.58 -3.82
CA VAL A 193 15.14 -17.36 -3.94
C VAL A 193 15.64 -16.26 -3.00
N ARG A 194 15.87 -16.56 -1.72
CA ARG A 194 16.38 -15.60 -0.73
C ARG A 194 17.81 -15.13 -1.02
N ASN A 195 18.61 -15.96 -1.69
CA ASN A 195 19.92 -15.57 -2.21
C ASN A 195 19.84 -14.84 -3.56
N TYR A 196 18.66 -14.31 -3.91
CA TYR A 196 18.40 -13.55 -5.14
C TYR A 196 18.67 -14.32 -6.44
N GLN A 197 18.61 -15.65 -6.39
CA GLN A 197 18.64 -16.45 -7.62
C GLN A 197 17.30 -16.33 -8.34
N VAL A 198 17.34 -15.84 -9.58
CA VAL A 198 16.16 -15.75 -10.45
C VAL A 198 15.84 -17.14 -11.00
N LEU A 199 14.68 -17.68 -10.62
CA LEU A 199 14.14 -18.90 -11.21
C LEU A 199 13.16 -18.52 -12.34
N GLU A 200 13.03 -19.36 -13.36
CA GLU A 200 12.25 -19.05 -14.58
C GLU A 200 10.87 -19.75 -14.60
N ASP A 201 10.54 -20.48 -13.54
CA ASP A 201 9.26 -21.18 -13.41
C ASP A 201 8.11 -20.26 -12.95
N ASP A 202 6.88 -20.71 -13.16
CA ASP A 202 5.70 -19.90 -12.88
C ASP A 202 5.45 -19.70 -11.38
N THR A 203 5.97 -20.57 -10.51
CA THR A 203 5.89 -20.40 -9.06
C THR A 203 6.68 -19.16 -8.66
N PHE A 204 7.92 -19.04 -9.16
CA PHE A 204 8.77 -17.88 -8.89
C PHE A 204 8.19 -16.57 -9.47
N LYS A 205 7.68 -16.59 -10.70
CA LYS A 205 7.06 -15.40 -11.31
C LYS A 205 5.86 -14.91 -10.49
N ASN A 206 4.98 -15.82 -10.08
CA ASN A 206 3.83 -15.48 -9.25
C ASN A 206 4.25 -15.02 -7.84
N HIS A 207 5.28 -15.63 -7.28
CA HIS A 207 5.87 -15.22 -6.00
C HIS A 207 6.42 -13.78 -6.04
N ILE A 208 7.22 -13.43 -7.05
CA ILE A 208 7.73 -12.07 -7.24
C ILE A 208 6.58 -11.08 -7.47
N ASN A 209 5.56 -11.45 -8.26
CA ASN A 209 4.37 -10.63 -8.45
C ASN A 209 3.63 -10.37 -7.13
N CYS A 210 3.48 -11.39 -6.27
CA CYS A 210 2.90 -11.23 -4.93
C CYS A 210 3.71 -10.25 -4.06
N ILE A 211 5.04 -10.40 -4.02
CA ILE A 211 5.90 -9.48 -3.26
C ILE A 211 5.75 -8.06 -3.81
N PHE A 212 5.87 -7.87 -5.12
CA PHE A 212 5.82 -6.54 -5.72
C PHE A 212 4.48 -5.83 -5.47
N LYS A 213 3.36 -6.56 -5.55
CA LYS A 213 2.04 -6.01 -5.17
C LYS A 213 1.96 -5.68 -3.69
N GLY A 214 2.46 -6.57 -2.81
CA GLY A 214 2.51 -6.32 -1.37
C GLY A 214 3.38 -5.11 -1.00
N LEU A 215 4.47 -4.89 -1.72
CA LEU A 215 5.34 -3.73 -1.56
C LEU A 215 4.85 -2.50 -2.35
N ARG A 216 3.74 -2.60 -3.08
CA ARG A 216 3.21 -1.55 -3.95
C ARG A 216 4.23 -1.06 -5.01
N TYR A 217 5.30 -1.82 -5.26
CA TYR A 217 6.18 -1.65 -6.41
C TYR A 217 5.45 -1.96 -7.72
N LEU A 218 4.41 -2.79 -7.66
CA LEU A 218 3.48 -3.04 -8.74
C LEU A 218 2.09 -2.62 -8.27
N ASP A 219 1.45 -1.73 -9.03
CA ASP A 219 0.10 -1.28 -8.75
C ASP A 219 -0.96 -2.34 -9.11
N ARG A 220 -2.23 -1.99 -8.86
CA ARG A 220 -3.37 -2.89 -9.12
C ARG A 220 -3.62 -3.14 -10.61
N ASP A 221 -3.17 -2.23 -11.49
CA ASP A 221 -3.22 -2.37 -12.94
C ASP A 221 -2.02 -3.18 -13.49
N ASN A 222 -1.19 -3.75 -12.61
CA ASN A 222 0.06 -4.44 -12.92
C ASN A 222 1.10 -3.53 -13.61
N LYS A 223 1.17 -2.25 -13.23
CA LYS A 223 2.21 -1.32 -13.67
C LYS A 223 3.20 -1.09 -12.54
N ILE A 224 4.47 -0.99 -12.90
CA ILE A 224 5.51 -0.66 -11.92
C ILE A 224 5.33 0.77 -11.44
N ASP A 225 5.35 0.98 -10.12
CA ASP A 225 5.40 2.29 -9.49
C ASP A 225 6.85 2.64 -9.16
N PRO A 226 7.52 3.47 -9.98
CA PRO A 226 8.90 3.84 -9.73
C PRO A 226 9.07 4.72 -8.49
N PHE A 227 8.04 5.43 -8.03
CA PHE A 227 8.14 6.29 -6.84
C PHE A 227 8.24 5.47 -5.57
N GLU A 228 7.52 4.35 -5.48
CA GLU A 228 7.63 3.42 -4.34
C GLU A 228 9.01 2.78 -4.26
N ILE A 229 9.64 2.50 -5.41
CA ILE A 229 10.98 1.92 -5.48
C ILE A 229 12.03 2.98 -5.13
N ASP A 230 11.97 4.16 -5.73
CA ASP A 230 12.87 5.28 -5.48
C ASP A 230 12.91 5.64 -3.98
N ARG A 231 11.74 5.69 -3.34
CA ARG A 231 11.61 5.91 -1.90
C ARG A 231 12.38 4.88 -1.07
N ASP A 232 12.40 3.61 -1.47
CA ASP A 232 13.15 2.60 -0.74
C ASP A 232 14.67 2.75 -0.93
N PHE A 233 15.13 3.29 -2.07
CA PHE A 233 16.51 3.71 -2.26
C PHE A 233 16.86 4.96 -1.43
N GLU A 234 15.96 5.93 -1.30
CA GLU A 234 16.13 7.10 -0.41
C GLU A 234 16.36 6.67 1.03
N LEU A 235 15.55 5.73 1.51
CA LEU A 235 15.60 5.22 2.87
C LEU A 235 16.92 4.52 3.22
N VAL A 236 17.60 3.92 2.23
CA VAL A 236 18.95 3.35 2.40
C VAL A 236 20.07 4.29 1.92
N LYS A 237 19.74 5.53 1.57
CA LYS A 237 20.68 6.58 1.11
C LYS A 237 21.46 6.19 -0.15
N LYS A 238 20.78 5.54 -1.11
CA LYS A 238 21.37 5.03 -2.38
C LYS A 238 20.83 5.72 -3.64
N VAL A 239 20.10 6.82 -3.51
CA VAL A 239 19.67 7.62 -4.66
C VAL A 239 20.91 8.12 -5.42
N SER A 240 20.97 7.80 -6.71
CA SER A 240 22.07 8.19 -7.58
C SER A 240 21.62 8.30 -9.04
N PRO A 241 22.35 9.02 -9.91
CA PRO A 241 22.06 9.05 -11.34
C PRO A 241 22.07 7.67 -12.00
N LYS A 242 22.93 6.75 -11.51
CA LYS A 242 22.97 5.36 -11.99
C LYS A 242 21.68 4.60 -11.65
N MET A 243 21.18 4.78 -10.43
CA MET A 243 19.90 4.20 -10.02
C MET A 243 18.76 4.70 -10.90
N VAL A 244 18.66 6.01 -11.17
CA VAL A 244 17.61 6.58 -12.03
C VAL A 244 17.69 6.01 -13.46
N GLN A 245 18.91 5.84 -14.00
CA GLN A 245 19.12 5.21 -15.30
C GLN A 245 18.68 3.74 -15.30
N ALA A 246 19.01 2.98 -14.26
CA ALA A 246 18.62 1.59 -14.11
C ALA A 246 17.09 1.44 -14.01
N LEU A 247 16.42 2.26 -13.20
CA LEU A 247 14.95 2.29 -13.14
C LEU A 247 14.35 2.58 -14.51
N SER A 248 14.82 3.63 -15.20
CA SER A 248 14.31 3.99 -16.54
C SER A 248 14.53 2.89 -17.58
N LYS A 249 15.66 2.19 -17.51
CA LYS A 249 15.96 1.03 -18.34
C LYS A 249 15.01 -0.13 -18.04
N CYS A 250 14.89 -0.54 -16.77
CA CYS A 250 14.09 -1.70 -16.38
C CYS A 250 12.58 -1.49 -16.50
N LEU A 251 12.09 -0.25 -16.42
CA LEU A 251 10.69 0.08 -16.74
C LEU A 251 10.31 -0.22 -18.19
N LYS A 252 11.29 -0.30 -19.11
CA LYS A 252 11.06 -0.66 -20.51
C LYS A 252 10.92 -2.17 -20.74
N GLU A 253 11.27 -2.98 -19.74
CA GLU A 253 11.13 -4.44 -19.78
C GLU A 253 9.70 -4.91 -19.49
N ASN A 254 8.75 -3.98 -19.37
CA ASN A 254 7.34 -4.32 -19.26
C ASN A 254 6.94 -5.24 -20.41
N GLY A 255 6.46 -6.43 -20.04
CA GLY A 255 6.11 -7.47 -20.99
C GLY A 255 4.86 -7.11 -21.79
N LYS A 256 4.63 -7.85 -22.87
CA LYS A 256 3.31 -7.87 -23.53
C LYS A 256 2.21 -8.38 -22.59
N ASP A 257 2.59 -9.24 -21.65
CA ASP A 257 1.75 -9.69 -20.55
C ASP A 257 2.05 -8.85 -19.30
N PRO A 258 1.10 -8.00 -18.85
CA PRO A 258 1.27 -7.20 -17.64
C PRO A 258 1.54 -8.01 -16.37
N LEU A 259 1.12 -9.28 -16.32
CA LEU A 259 1.36 -10.16 -15.17
C LEU A 259 2.84 -10.50 -14.98
N LEU A 260 3.66 -10.33 -16.02
CA LEU A 260 5.10 -10.55 -15.97
C LEU A 260 5.91 -9.28 -15.64
N ASN A 261 5.27 -8.12 -15.53
CA ASN A 261 5.99 -6.85 -15.31
C ASN A 261 6.85 -6.87 -14.04
N ALA A 262 6.31 -7.38 -12.92
CA ALA A 262 7.07 -7.51 -11.67
C ALA A 262 8.31 -8.40 -11.84
N PHE A 263 8.14 -9.58 -12.44
CA PHE A 263 9.24 -10.52 -12.68
C PHE A 263 10.30 -9.93 -13.60
N ASN A 264 9.90 -9.37 -14.74
CA ASN A 264 10.82 -8.77 -15.72
C ASN A 264 11.61 -7.62 -15.08
N PHE A 265 10.92 -6.75 -14.34
CA PHE A 265 11.56 -5.64 -13.64
C PHE A 265 12.55 -6.13 -12.59
N TYR A 266 12.15 -7.08 -11.72
CA TYR A 266 13.01 -7.68 -10.71
C TYR A 266 14.28 -8.30 -11.32
N LYS A 267 14.10 -9.12 -12.35
CA LYS A 267 15.21 -9.75 -13.09
C LYS A 267 16.12 -8.70 -13.73
N CYS A 268 15.57 -7.64 -14.30
CA CYS A 268 16.37 -6.56 -14.88
C CYS A 268 17.23 -5.86 -13.81
N MET A 269 16.64 -5.49 -12.67
CA MET A 269 17.35 -4.82 -11.58
C MET A 269 18.48 -5.68 -11.00
N LEU A 270 18.27 -7.00 -10.88
CA LEU A 270 19.31 -7.93 -10.41
C LEU A 270 20.45 -8.16 -11.39
N ASN A 271 20.23 -7.93 -12.69
CA ASN A 271 21.27 -8.04 -13.71
C ASN A 271 21.94 -6.70 -14.03
N ASP A 272 21.51 -5.61 -13.39
CA ASP A 272 22.08 -4.28 -13.58
C ASP A 272 23.27 -4.05 -12.63
N PRO A 273 24.26 -3.20 -12.99
CA PRO A 273 25.37 -2.88 -12.08
C PRO A 273 25.00 -2.32 -10.70
N ILE A 274 23.76 -1.82 -10.52
CA ILE A 274 23.24 -1.38 -9.21
C ILE A 274 22.57 -2.50 -8.39
N ALA A 275 22.68 -3.76 -8.80
CA ALA A 275 21.99 -4.88 -8.15
C ALA A 275 22.19 -4.94 -6.63
N GLU A 276 23.39 -4.66 -6.13
CA GLU A 276 23.66 -4.68 -4.68
C GLU A 276 22.91 -3.57 -3.93
N ASP A 277 22.78 -2.37 -4.51
CA ASP A 277 21.99 -1.30 -3.92
C ASP A 277 20.49 -1.64 -3.96
N PHE A 278 20.02 -2.30 -5.03
CA PHE A 278 18.64 -2.80 -5.10
C PHE A 278 18.36 -3.85 -4.02
N LYS A 279 19.24 -4.86 -3.86
CA LYS A 279 19.13 -5.87 -2.80
C LYS A 279 19.10 -5.24 -1.42
N GLU A 280 19.92 -4.23 -1.18
CA GLU A 280 19.96 -3.50 0.09
C GLU A 280 18.64 -2.78 0.40
N ALA A 281 18.10 -2.04 -0.57
CA ALA A 281 16.79 -1.39 -0.45
C ALA A 281 15.66 -2.42 -0.25
N PHE A 282 15.70 -3.52 -0.99
CA PHE A 282 14.70 -4.59 -0.97
C PHE A 282 14.70 -5.36 0.37
N ASN A 283 15.89 -5.70 0.89
CA ASN A 283 16.07 -6.27 2.22
C ASN A 283 15.54 -5.34 3.32
N TYR A 284 15.85 -4.04 3.25
CA TYR A 284 15.31 -3.11 4.23
C TYR A 284 13.78 -2.98 4.13
N ARG A 285 13.23 -3.07 2.92
CA ARG A 285 11.78 -3.10 2.69
C ARG A 285 11.12 -4.35 3.26
N GLU A 286 11.75 -5.52 3.18
CA GLU A 286 11.27 -6.74 3.83
C GLU A 286 11.07 -6.51 5.34
N ILE A 287 12.10 -6.01 6.02
CA ILE A 287 12.06 -5.77 7.47
C ILE A 287 10.95 -4.78 7.83
N ARG A 288 10.82 -3.68 7.07
CA ARG A 288 9.74 -2.70 7.29
C ARG A 288 8.35 -3.24 6.97
N SER A 289 8.22 -4.24 6.10
CA SER A 289 6.91 -4.84 5.76
C SER A 289 6.31 -5.70 6.89
N GLN A 290 7.12 -6.06 7.89
CA GLN A 290 6.65 -6.76 9.10
C GLN A 290 5.81 -5.83 10.00
N ASP A 291 6.13 -4.53 9.99
CA ASP A 291 5.55 -3.53 10.88
C ASP A 291 5.41 -2.20 10.13
N TYR A 292 4.20 -1.85 9.72
CA TYR A 292 3.97 -0.59 8.99
C TYR A 292 4.33 0.67 9.79
N ASP A 293 4.48 0.56 11.11
CA ASP A 293 4.89 1.66 11.97
C ASP A 293 6.40 1.77 12.15
N TYR A 294 7.17 0.93 11.47
CA TYR A 294 8.63 0.82 11.67
C TYR A 294 9.33 2.18 11.63
N ILE A 295 8.99 3.03 10.65
CA ILE A 295 9.57 4.36 10.48
C ILE A 295 9.00 5.34 11.53
N LEU A 296 7.69 5.28 11.76
CA LEU A 296 6.95 6.17 12.66
C LEU A 296 7.36 6.03 14.13
N LYS A 297 7.89 4.87 14.52
CA LYS A 297 8.42 4.67 15.86
C LYS A 297 9.65 5.54 16.16
N GLY A 298 10.27 6.17 15.16
CA GLY A 298 11.40 7.09 15.34
C GLY A 298 12.67 6.43 15.87
N ILE A 299 12.68 5.10 16.02
CA ILE A 299 13.73 4.35 16.69
C ILE A 299 14.88 3.99 15.74
N GLN A 300 14.70 4.01 14.41
CA GLN A 300 15.70 3.42 13.51
C GLN A 300 16.07 4.33 12.33
N THR A 301 17.20 5.02 12.47
CA THR A 301 18.03 5.36 11.31
C THR A 301 18.46 4.06 10.62
N TYR A 302 18.45 4.03 9.29
CA TYR A 302 18.94 2.89 8.54
C TYR A 302 20.37 2.51 8.96
N ASP A 303 20.56 1.25 9.34
CA ASP A 303 21.85 0.63 9.66
C ASP A 303 21.95 -0.68 8.87
N LYS A 304 22.88 -0.72 7.91
CA LYS A 304 23.08 -1.88 7.05
C LYS A 304 23.37 -3.16 7.82
N ASN A 305 24.25 -3.12 8.82
CA ASN A 305 24.66 -4.32 9.56
C ASN A 305 23.49 -4.89 10.36
N ALA A 306 22.70 -4.02 10.99
CA ALA A 306 21.52 -4.46 11.72
C ALA A 306 20.46 -5.08 10.80
N ILE A 307 20.24 -4.50 9.61
CA ILE A 307 19.30 -5.06 8.62
C ILE A 307 19.81 -6.39 8.07
N ASP A 308 21.08 -6.48 7.69
CA ASP A 308 21.68 -7.73 7.18
C ASP A 308 21.62 -8.85 8.23
N GLN A 309 21.75 -8.53 9.53
CA GLN A 309 21.54 -9.50 10.61
C GLN A 309 20.08 -9.97 10.71
N LYS A 310 19.12 -9.05 10.68
CA LYS A 310 17.69 -9.40 10.70
C LYS A 310 17.29 -10.26 9.50
N VAL A 311 17.76 -9.92 8.30
CA VAL A 311 17.51 -10.73 7.09
C VAL A 311 18.08 -12.13 7.26
N LYS A 312 19.34 -12.27 7.73
CA LYS A 312 19.93 -13.59 8.00
C LYS A 312 19.13 -14.41 9.01
N GLU A 313 18.52 -13.78 10.01
CA GLU A 313 17.63 -14.47 10.96
C GLU A 313 16.35 -14.97 10.29
N VAL A 314 15.78 -14.19 9.38
CA VAL A 314 14.62 -14.61 8.58
C VAL A 314 15.02 -15.74 7.63
N ASP A 315 16.15 -15.60 6.94
CA ASP A 315 16.65 -16.61 6.00
C ASP A 315 16.83 -17.97 6.67
N LYS A 316 17.43 -18.01 7.87
CA LYS A 316 17.60 -19.25 8.65
C LYS A 316 16.27 -19.92 9.02
N LYS A 317 15.21 -19.14 9.23
CA LYS A 317 13.88 -19.69 9.56
C LYS A 317 13.20 -20.28 8.33
N GLN A 318 13.43 -19.68 7.17
CA GLN A 318 12.66 -19.98 5.97
C GLN A 318 13.37 -20.97 5.04
N CYS A 319 14.71 -20.94 5.06
CA CYS A 319 15.65 -21.89 4.46
C CYS A 319 16.44 -22.59 5.59
N PRO A 320 15.85 -23.58 6.28
CA PRO A 320 16.56 -24.39 7.27
C PRO A 320 17.54 -25.39 6.64
#